data_AF-A0A7X9R6C2-F1
#
_entry.id   AF-A0A7X9R6C2-F1
#
_cell.length_a   1.000
_cell.length_b   1.000
_cell.length_c   1.000
_cell.angle_alpha   90.00
_cell.angle_beta   90.00
_cell.angle_gamma   90.00
#
_symmetry.space_group_name_H-M   'P 1'
#
loop_
_entity.id
_entity.type
_entity.pdbx_description
1 polymer ?
#
loop_
_entity_poly.entity_id
_entity_poly.type
_entity_poly.pdbx_seq_one_letter_code
_entity_poly.pdbx_strand_id
1 'polypeptide(L)'
;MNNTLFNLLVFVGLGSTLFTIVLLIVLISIKFIRKKPKGLPKKVFVSMSILGITSAVFWSSWIVNPNFLPQGHPGQTVPSPNGEFKAQVYHMTGFIDYKNVRVDIINNETKKKEMIYYDYVDKALDIMWVGEDTLKIEDKYLLVDRDKFDYRTQGT
;
A
#
# COMPACT_ATOMS: atom_id res chain seq x y z
N MET A 1 0.84 2.94 -9.54
CA MET A 1 1.95 2.08 -10.04
C MET A 1 1.35 0.84 -10.70
N ASN A 2 1.98 0.25 -11.73
CA ASN A 2 1.47 -1.00 -12.31
C ASN A 2 1.69 -2.19 -11.37
N ASN A 3 0.91 -3.26 -11.54
CA ASN A 3 0.91 -4.39 -10.61
C ASN A 3 2.27 -5.12 -10.59
N THR A 4 2.92 -5.28 -11.74
CA THR A 4 4.22 -5.96 -11.87
C THR A 4 5.32 -5.25 -11.09
N LEU A 5 5.42 -3.93 -11.22
CA LEU A 5 6.43 -3.13 -10.51
C LEU A 5 6.18 -3.16 -9.00
N PHE A 6 4.92 -3.05 -8.58
CA PHE A 6 4.57 -3.19 -7.16
C PHE A 6 5.00 -4.54 -6.60
N ASN A 7 4.68 -5.64 -7.28
CA ASN A 7 5.06 -6.99 -6.84
C ASN A 7 6.58 -7.16 -6.76
N LEU A 8 7.32 -6.65 -7.74
CA LEU A 8 8.78 -6.66 -7.71
C LEU A 8 9.33 -5.91 -6.49
N LEU A 9 8.80 -4.72 -6.20
CA LEU A 9 9.23 -3.93 -5.03
C LEU A 9 8.90 -4.64 -3.71
N VAL A 10 7.73 -5.30 -3.62
CA VAL A 10 7.37 -6.12 -2.46
C VAL A 10 8.35 -7.26 -2.26
N PHE A 11 8.74 -7.97 -3.32
CA PHE A 11 9.73 -9.05 -3.22
C PHE A 11 11.11 -8.55 -2.78
N VAL A 12 11.56 -7.43 -3.33
CA VAL A 12 12.83 -6.80 -2.92
C VAL A 12 12.77 -6.33 -1.47
N GLY A 13 11.64 -5.72 -1.05
CA GLY A 13 11.40 -5.30 0.33
C GLY A 13 11.40 -6.47 1.31
N LEU A 14 10.66 -7.54 1.02
CA LEU A 14 10.65 -8.76 1.84
C LEU A 14 12.02 -9.43 1.90
N GLY A 15 12.67 -9.62 0.74
CA GLY A 15 13.98 -10.25 0.65
C GLY A 15 15.05 -9.50 1.43
N SER A 16 15.11 -8.16 1.29
CA SER A 16 16.05 -7.33 2.04
C SER A 16 15.79 -7.36 3.55
N THR A 17 14.52 -7.39 3.96
CA THR A 17 14.13 -7.50 5.37
C THR A 17 14.58 -8.84 5.96
N LEU A 18 14.24 -9.95 5.31
CA LEU A 18 14.63 -11.30 5.74
C LEU A 18 16.15 -11.45 5.81
N PHE A 19 16.86 -10.98 4.79
CA PHE A 19 18.32 -11.01 4.77
C PHE A 19 18.93 -10.24 5.94
N THR A 20 18.38 -9.05 6.24
CA THR A 20 18.83 -8.23 7.37
C THR A 20 18.58 -8.92 8.72
N ILE A 21 17.42 -9.55 8.90
CA ILE A 21 17.09 -10.31 10.11
C ILE A 21 18.03 -11.51 10.28
N VAL A 22 18.25 -12.30 9.22
CA VAL A 22 19.17 -13.46 9.26
C VAL A 22 20.57 -13.01 9.63
N LEU A 23 21.08 -11.93 9.03
CA LEU A 23 22.37 -11.37 9.39
C LEU A 23 22.42 -10.97 10.87
N LEU A 24 21.41 -10.27 11.39
CA LEU A 24 21.35 -9.91 12.81
C LEU A 24 21.39 -11.14 13.72
N ILE A 25 20.62 -12.19 13.41
CA ILE A 25 20.61 -13.44 14.17
C ILE A 25 22.00 -14.11 14.16
N VAL A 26 22.66 -14.18 13.00
CA VAL A 26 24.02 -14.74 12.88
C VAL A 26 25.00 -13.95 13.74
N LEU A 27 24.94 -12.62 13.71
CA LEU A 27 25.83 -11.76 14.49
C LEU A 27 25.61 -11.89 15.99
N ILE A 28 24.35 -11.96 16.43
CA ILE A 28 23.99 -12.21 17.82
C ILE A 28 24.50 -13.59 18.25
N SER A 29 24.28 -14.62 17.43
CA SER A 29 24.72 -15.99 17.70
C SER A 29 26.23 -16.10 17.84
N ILE A 30 27.00 -15.45 16.94
CA ILE A 30 28.46 -15.39 17.03
C ILE A 30 28.91 -14.74 18.34
N LYS A 31 28.22 -13.69 18.80
CA LYS A 31 28.52 -13.03 20.09
C LYS A 31 28.27 -13.94 21.29
N PHE A 32 27.21 -14.75 21.26
CA PHE A 32 26.92 -15.73 22.32
C PHE A 32 27.90 -16.91 22.33
N ILE A 33 28.32 -17.40 21.16
CA ILE A 33 29.24 -18.54 21.04
C ILE A 33 30.69 -18.14 21.39
N ARG A 34 31.12 -16.92 21.03
CA ARG A 34 32.50 -16.46 21.25
C ARG A 34 32.66 -15.71 22.58
N LYS A 35 33.45 -16.29 23.51
CA LYS A 35 33.85 -15.64 24.79
C LYS A 35 34.59 -14.30 24.62
N LYS A 36 35.28 -14.07 23.50
CA LYS A 36 35.92 -12.80 23.10
C LYS A 36 35.55 -12.45 21.67
N PRO A 37 34.41 -11.78 21.42
CA PRO A 37 34.00 -11.43 20.07
C PRO A 37 34.97 -10.37 19.51
N LYS A 38 35.57 -10.63 18.35
CA LYS A 38 36.17 -9.56 17.54
C LYS A 38 35.04 -8.64 17.08
N GLY A 39 35.26 -7.33 17.15
CA GLY A 39 34.29 -6.34 16.67
C GLY A 39 33.96 -6.54 15.20
N LEU A 40 32.73 -6.16 14.82
CA LEU A 40 32.27 -6.22 13.43
C LEU A 40 33.01 -5.20 12.56
N PRO A 41 33.38 -5.54 11.30
CA PRO A 41 33.94 -4.57 10.38
C PRO A 41 32.95 -3.42 10.16
N LYS A 42 33.42 -2.17 10.23
CA LYS A 42 32.58 -0.97 10.03
C LYS A 42 31.78 -1.02 8.72
N LYS A 43 32.35 -1.58 7.65
CA LYS A 43 31.69 -1.73 6.34
C LYS A 43 30.44 -2.62 6.41
N VAL A 44 30.48 -3.69 7.20
CA VAL A 44 29.34 -4.60 7.40
C VAL A 44 28.22 -3.87 8.12
N PHE A 45 28.56 -3.13 9.18
CA PHE A 45 27.59 -2.33 9.93
C PHE A 45 26.93 -1.27 9.05
N VAL A 46 27.71 -0.53 8.25
CA VAL A 46 27.19 0.47 7.31
C VAL A 46 26.26 -0.17 6.27
N SER A 47 26.65 -1.30 5.67
CA SER A 47 25.83 -2.01 4.69
C SER A 47 24.50 -2.49 5.28
N MET A 48 24.51 -3.01 6.52
CA MET A 48 23.29 -3.42 7.22
C MET A 48 22.38 -2.25 7.54
N SER A 49 22.94 -1.11 7.99
CA SER A 49 22.16 0.09 8.24
C SER A 49 21.49 0.61 6.97
N ILE A 50 22.20 0.59 5.83
CA ILE A 50 21.62 0.97 4.54
C ILE A 50 20.46 0.05 4.18
N LEU A 51 20.65 -1.28 4.24
CA LEU A 51 19.60 -2.25 3.94
C LEU A 51 18.38 -2.10 4.87
N GLY A 52 18.62 -1.90 6.17
CA GLY A 52 17.58 -1.67 7.16
C GLY A 52 16.79 -0.39 6.89
N ILE A 53 17.47 0.72 6.57
CA ILE A 53 16.83 1.99 6.21
C ILE A 53 16.03 1.85 4.92
N THR A 54 16.58 1.21 3.89
CA THR A 54 15.87 0.99 2.62
C THR A 54 14.60 0.17 2.82
N SER A 55 14.67 -0.91 3.62
CA SER A 55 13.51 -1.71 4.00
C SER A 55 12.49 -0.85 4.77
N ALA A 56 12.93 -0.08 5.77
CA ALA A 56 12.04 0.79 6.55
C ALA A 56 11.33 1.83 5.68
N VAL A 57 12.03 2.47 4.74
CA VAL A 57 11.46 3.44 3.78
C VAL A 57 10.44 2.77 2.86
N PHE A 58 10.71 1.53 2.41
CA PHE A 58 9.76 0.76 1.61
C PHE A 58 8.48 0.50 2.40
N TRP A 59 8.58 -0.05 3.61
CA TRP A 59 7.42 -0.37 4.44
C TRP A 59 6.65 0.88 4.86
N SER A 60 7.34 1.98 5.20
CA SER A 60 6.68 3.24 5.53
C SER A 60 5.92 3.81 4.33
N SER A 61 6.50 3.71 3.12
CA SER A 61 5.81 4.12 1.89
C SER A 61 4.59 3.26 1.63
N TRP A 62 4.69 1.94 1.86
CA TRP A 62 3.55 1.04 1.75
C TRP A 62 2.46 1.26 2.80
N ILE A 63 2.77 1.76 3.99
CA ILE A 63 1.74 2.03 5.01
C ILE A 63 1.10 3.41 4.81
N VAL A 64 1.92 4.43 4.55
CA VAL A 64 1.51 5.83 4.67
C VAL A 64 1.13 6.46 3.33
N ASN A 65 1.61 5.93 2.19
CA ASN A 65 1.38 6.55 0.90
C ASN A 65 0.26 5.83 0.11
N PRO A 66 -0.91 6.48 -0.08
CA PRO A 66 -2.02 5.97 -0.89
C PRO A 66 -1.59 5.65 -2.33
N ASN A 67 -0.69 6.46 -2.90
CA ASN A 67 -0.24 6.35 -4.28
C ASN A 67 0.77 5.22 -4.51
N PHE A 68 1.30 4.63 -3.44
CA PHE A 68 2.25 3.51 -3.51
C PHE A 68 1.55 2.16 -3.79
N LEU A 69 0.22 2.13 -3.72
CA LEU A 69 -0.57 0.95 -4.04
C LEU A 69 -0.52 0.63 -5.54
N PRO A 70 -0.61 -0.67 -5.90
CA PRO A 70 -0.84 -1.05 -7.28
C PRO A 70 -2.19 -0.49 -7.72
N GLN A 71 -2.35 -0.30 -9.03
CA GLN A 71 -3.62 0.17 -9.56
C GLN A 71 -4.71 -0.91 -9.44
N GLY A 72 -4.35 -2.19 -9.53
CA GLY A 72 -5.30 -3.30 -9.56
C GLY A 72 -5.93 -3.50 -10.94
N HIS A 73 -6.86 -4.44 -11.02
CA HIS A 73 -7.66 -4.73 -12.21
C HIS A 73 -8.95 -3.92 -12.18
N PRO A 74 -9.39 -3.31 -13.30
CA PRO A 74 -10.61 -2.51 -13.33
C PRO A 74 -11.83 -3.38 -13.02
N GLY A 75 -12.67 -2.90 -12.11
CA GLY A 75 -14.00 -3.42 -11.84
C GLY A 75 -15.08 -2.47 -12.36
N GLN A 76 -16.13 -2.27 -11.58
CA GLN A 76 -17.24 -1.39 -11.92
C GLN A 76 -16.85 0.10 -11.97
N THR A 77 -17.56 0.85 -12.81
CA THR A 77 -17.46 2.31 -12.91
C THR A 77 -18.82 2.91 -12.61
N VAL A 78 -18.88 3.91 -11.73
CA VAL A 78 -20.12 4.58 -11.32
C VAL A 78 -20.03 6.07 -11.65
N PRO A 79 -20.75 6.57 -12.67
CA PRO A 79 -20.75 7.99 -13.02
C PRO A 79 -21.49 8.83 -11.95
N SER A 80 -21.02 10.05 -11.68
CA SER A 80 -21.73 10.98 -10.81
C SER A 80 -23.04 11.46 -11.48
N PRO A 81 -24.05 11.89 -10.70
CA PRO A 81 -25.32 12.35 -11.25
C PRO A 81 -25.19 13.52 -12.22
N ASN A 82 -24.27 14.45 -11.95
CA ASN A 82 -23.98 15.61 -12.78
C ASN A 82 -23.00 15.33 -13.94
N GLY A 83 -22.42 14.12 -13.99
CA GLY A 83 -21.46 13.72 -15.03
C GLY A 83 -20.06 14.33 -14.89
N GLU A 84 -19.79 15.13 -13.86
CA GLU A 84 -18.48 15.75 -13.64
C GLU A 84 -17.41 14.72 -13.23
N PHE A 85 -17.81 13.72 -12.44
CA PHE A 85 -16.93 12.70 -11.91
C PHE A 85 -17.37 11.30 -12.32
N LYS A 86 -16.45 10.35 -12.17
CA LYS A 86 -16.77 8.93 -12.13
C LYS A 86 -15.92 8.24 -11.10
N ALA A 87 -16.55 7.37 -10.30
CA ALA A 87 -15.86 6.50 -9.38
C ALA A 87 -15.49 5.21 -10.11
N GLN A 88 -14.21 4.88 -10.17
CA GLN A 88 -13.71 3.64 -10.75
C GLN A 88 -13.21 2.73 -9.64
N VAL A 89 -13.82 1.55 -9.55
CA VAL A 89 -13.40 0.49 -8.64
C VAL A 89 -12.28 -0.30 -9.29
N TYR A 90 -11.27 -0.63 -8.50
CA TYR A 90 -10.18 -1.53 -8.85
C TYR A 90 -10.03 -2.64 -7.82
N HIS A 91 -9.92 -3.87 -8.30
CA HIS A 91 -9.66 -5.04 -7.48
C HIS A 91 -8.18 -5.39 -7.55
N MET A 92 -7.53 -5.41 -6.40
CA MET A 92 -6.16 -5.86 -6.27
C MET A 92 -6.18 -7.28 -5.70
N THR A 93 -5.65 -8.21 -6.48
CA THR A 93 -5.40 -9.58 -6.03
C THR A 93 -3.94 -9.67 -5.55
N GLY A 94 -3.75 -10.14 -4.33
CA GLY A 94 -2.45 -10.42 -3.74
C GLY A 94 -1.97 -11.85 -4.00
N PHE A 95 -0.83 -12.21 -3.38
CA PHE A 95 -0.34 -13.59 -3.29
C PHE A 95 -1.21 -14.51 -2.42
N ILE A 96 -1.90 -13.91 -1.47
CA ILE A 96 -2.97 -14.51 -0.67
C ILE A 96 -4.25 -13.85 -1.19
N ASP A 97 -5.35 -14.60 -1.29
CA ASP A 97 -6.64 -14.24 -1.91
C ASP A 97 -7.40 -13.10 -1.19
N TYR A 98 -6.68 -12.11 -0.67
CA TYR A 98 -7.23 -10.86 -0.19
C TYR A 98 -7.76 -10.07 -1.38
N LYS A 99 -9.05 -9.77 -1.32
CA LYS A 99 -9.74 -8.88 -2.25
C LYS A 99 -9.59 -7.46 -1.72
N ASN A 100 -8.43 -6.85 -1.95
CA ASN A 100 -8.27 -5.44 -1.64
C ASN A 100 -8.98 -4.64 -2.73
N VAL A 101 -9.74 -3.63 -2.31
CA VAL A 101 -10.45 -2.75 -3.23
C VAL A 101 -9.99 -1.34 -3.05
N ARG A 102 -9.76 -0.70 -4.20
CA ARG A 102 -9.44 0.72 -4.30
C ARG A 102 -10.50 1.40 -5.14
N VAL A 103 -10.92 2.59 -4.72
CA VAL A 103 -11.76 3.45 -5.54
C VAL A 103 -10.99 4.71 -5.88
N ASP A 104 -10.92 5.00 -7.17
CA ASP A 104 -10.38 6.25 -7.68
C ASP A 104 -11.52 7.11 -8.24
N ILE A 105 -11.53 8.39 -7.87
CA ILE A 105 -12.33 9.40 -8.55
C ILE A 105 -11.56 9.90 -9.77
N ILE A 106 -12.25 9.95 -10.90
CA ILE A 106 -11.74 10.52 -12.13
C ILE A 106 -12.62 11.72 -12.47
N ASN A 107 -12.03 12.91 -12.54
CA ASN A 107 -12.71 14.09 -13.06
C ASN A 107 -12.76 14.00 -14.60
N ASN A 108 -13.95 14.11 -15.17
CA ASN A 108 -14.19 13.88 -16.58
C ASN A 108 -13.64 15.00 -17.47
N GLU A 109 -13.51 16.22 -16.96
CA GLU A 109 -12.96 17.36 -17.71
C GLU A 109 -11.42 17.32 -17.72
N THR A 110 -10.82 17.33 -16.54
CA THR A 110 -9.36 17.43 -16.35
C THR A 110 -8.64 16.10 -16.56
N LYS A 111 -9.37 14.98 -16.55
CA LYS A 111 -8.83 13.61 -16.51
C LYS A 111 -7.96 13.32 -15.28
N LYS A 112 -7.98 14.21 -14.27
CA LYS A 112 -7.27 14.00 -13.01
C LYS A 112 -7.87 12.80 -12.30
N LYS A 113 -6.99 11.97 -11.75
CA LYS A 113 -7.34 10.72 -11.07
C LYS A 113 -6.79 10.75 -9.65
N GLU A 114 -7.66 10.57 -8.67
CA GLU A 114 -7.28 10.54 -7.26
C GLU A 114 -7.91 9.35 -6.53
N MET A 115 -7.14 8.72 -5.65
CA MET A 115 -7.68 7.68 -4.78
C MET A 115 -8.45 8.31 -3.63
N ILE A 116 -9.67 7.82 -3.40
CA ILE A 116 -10.55 8.27 -2.32
C ILE A 116 -10.79 7.17 -1.27
N TYR A 117 -10.64 5.90 -1.65
CA TYR A 117 -10.93 4.78 -0.77
C TYR A 117 -9.99 3.60 -1.03
N TYR A 118 -9.52 2.98 0.04
CA TYR A 118 -8.79 1.72 0.04
C TYR A 118 -9.18 0.87 1.25
N ASP A 119 -9.62 -0.37 1.02
CA ASP A 119 -9.99 -1.30 2.08
C ASP A 119 -9.88 -2.78 1.64
N TYR A 120 -9.95 -3.67 2.61
CA TYR A 120 -10.09 -5.12 2.45
C TYR A 120 -11.58 -5.47 2.46
N VAL A 121 -12.09 -6.08 1.38
CA VAL A 121 -13.52 -6.44 1.29
C VAL A 121 -13.70 -7.90 0.89
N ASP A 122 -14.49 -8.65 1.66
CA ASP A 122 -14.71 -10.07 1.39
C ASP A 122 -15.79 -10.31 0.31
N LYS A 123 -16.58 -9.28 0.02
CA LYS A 123 -17.72 -9.27 -0.92
C LYS A 123 -17.56 -8.17 -1.97
N ALA A 124 -18.49 -8.11 -2.92
CA ALA A 124 -18.58 -6.98 -3.85
C ALA A 124 -18.84 -5.68 -3.07
N LEU A 125 -18.13 -4.61 -3.46
CA LEU A 125 -18.20 -3.31 -2.82
C LEU A 125 -19.56 -2.65 -3.11
N ASP A 126 -20.30 -2.28 -2.06
CA ASP A 126 -21.48 -1.40 -2.17
C ASP A 126 -21.00 0.05 -2.35
N ILE A 127 -21.36 0.65 -3.47
CA ILE A 127 -20.91 1.99 -3.86
C ILE A 127 -22.00 2.70 -4.65
N MET A 128 -22.34 3.91 -4.22
CA MET A 128 -23.34 4.74 -4.88
C MET A 128 -23.08 6.22 -4.65
N TRP A 129 -23.51 7.06 -5.57
CA TRP A 129 -23.55 8.51 -5.35
C TRP A 129 -24.81 8.85 -4.55
N VAL A 130 -24.65 9.60 -3.46
CA VAL A 130 -25.77 10.12 -2.65
C VAL A 130 -25.98 11.62 -2.85
N GLY A 131 -25.10 12.26 -3.60
CA GLY A 131 -25.16 13.65 -4.06
C GLY A 131 -24.32 13.82 -5.33
N GLU A 132 -24.07 15.07 -5.73
CA GLU A 132 -23.25 15.37 -6.92
C GLU A 132 -21.76 15.09 -6.70
N ASP A 133 -21.28 15.33 -5.48
CA ASP A 133 -19.87 15.27 -5.07
C ASP A 133 -19.63 14.32 -3.88
N THR A 134 -20.67 13.59 -3.46
CA THR A 134 -20.63 12.75 -2.27
C THR A 134 -20.89 11.29 -2.64
N LEU A 135 -19.91 10.46 -2.33
CA LEU A 135 -19.93 9.02 -2.59
C LEU A 135 -20.17 8.27 -1.29
N LYS A 136 -21.15 7.37 -1.30
CA LYS A 136 -21.32 6.37 -0.25
C LYS A 136 -20.61 5.10 -0.67
N ILE A 137 -19.66 4.64 0.14
CA ILE A 137 -18.96 3.37 -0.02
C ILE A 137 -19.15 2.56 1.26
N GLU A 138 -19.87 1.45 1.17
CA GLU A 138 -20.35 0.68 2.33
C GLU A 138 -21.04 1.59 3.37
N ASP A 139 -20.44 1.78 4.54
CA ASP A 139 -20.92 2.61 5.64
C ASP A 139 -20.35 4.03 5.64
N LYS A 140 -19.46 4.36 4.70
CA LYS A 140 -18.72 5.63 4.67
C LYS A 140 -19.29 6.59 3.65
N TYR A 141 -19.37 7.87 4.03
CA TYR A 141 -19.77 8.98 3.17
C TYR A 141 -18.54 9.85 2.94
N LEU A 142 -18.09 9.95 1.70
CA LEU A 142 -16.84 10.62 1.32
C LEU A 142 -17.13 11.74 0.31
N LEU A 143 -16.77 12.97 0.66
CA LEU A 143 -16.74 14.12 -0.25
C LEU A 143 -15.53 14.03 -1.17
N VAL A 144 -15.76 14.06 -2.48
CA VAL A 144 -14.76 13.81 -3.54
C VAL A 144 -13.47 14.62 -3.39
N ASP A 145 -13.60 15.90 -3.07
CA ASP A 145 -12.46 16.83 -3.03
C ASP A 145 -11.78 16.97 -1.66
N ARG A 146 -12.35 16.33 -0.63
CA ARG A 146 -11.92 16.53 0.76
C ARG A 146 -11.47 15.24 1.42
N ASP A 147 -12.27 14.20 1.29
CA ASP A 147 -12.15 13.02 2.14
C ASP A 147 -11.31 11.96 1.44
N LYS A 148 -10.55 11.21 2.23
CA LYS A 148 -9.81 10.03 1.78
C LYS A 148 -9.87 8.99 2.89
N PHE A 149 -10.27 7.78 2.55
CA PHE A 149 -10.26 6.65 3.45
C PHE A 149 -9.19 5.65 3.05
N ASP A 150 -8.35 5.28 4.00
CA ASP A 150 -7.33 4.26 3.84
C ASP A 150 -7.23 3.41 5.10
N TYR A 151 -7.73 2.18 5.02
CA TYR A 151 -7.78 1.24 6.14
C TYR A 151 -6.44 1.08 6.86
N ARG A 152 -5.31 1.18 6.14
CA ARG A 152 -3.96 1.01 6.70
C ARG A 152 -3.60 2.07 7.73
N THR A 153 -4.24 3.24 7.65
CA THR A 153 -3.92 4.40 8.49
C THR A 153 -5.03 4.76 9.46
N GLN A 154 -6.29 4.50 9.10
CA GLN A 154 -7.45 4.97 9.86
C GLN A 154 -8.10 3.86 10.69
N GLY A 155 -7.88 2.58 10.34
CA GLY A 155 -8.58 1.46 10.99
C GLY A 155 -10.10 1.51 10.84
N THR A 156 -10.78 0.52 11.40
CA THR A 156 -12.24 0.51 11.63
C THR A 156 -12.60 1.29 12.87
#